data_AF-A0A8Q3WL51-F1
#
_entry.id   AF-A0A8Q3WL51-F1
#
_cell.length_a   1.000
_cell.length_b   1.000
_cell.length_c   1.000
_cell.angle_alpha   90.00
_cell.angle_beta   90.00
_cell.angle_gamma   90.00
#
_symmetry.space_group_name_H-M   'P 1'
#
loop_
_entity.id
_entity.type
_entity.pdbx_description
1 polymer ?
#
loop_
_entity_poly.entity_id
_entity_poly.type
_entity_poly.pdbx_seq_one_letter_code
_entity_poly.pdbx_strand_id
1 'polypeptide(L)'
;MPQLVKGMKLLNQADPCVQILIQETGEHVLVTAGEVHLQRCLDDLKERFAKIHISVSEPIIPFRETITKPPKVDMVNEEIGKQQKVAVIHQMKEDQSKIPEGIQVDSDGLITITTPNKLATLSVRAMPLPEEVTQILEENSDLIRSMEQLTSSLNEGENTHMIHQKTQEKIWEFKGKLEQHLTGRRWRNIVDQIWSFGPRKCGPNILVNKSEDFQNSVWTGPADKASKEASRYRDLGNSIVSGFQLATLSGPMCEEPLMGVCFVLEKWDLSKFEEQGASDLAKEGQEENETCSGGNENQELQDGCSEAFEKRTSQKGESPLTDCYGPFSGQLIATMKEACRYALQVKPQRLMAAMYTCDIMATGDVLGRVYAVLSKREGRVLQEEMKEGTDMFIIKAVLPVAESFGFADEIRKRTSGLASPQLVFSHWEIIPSDPFWVPTTEEEYLHFGEKADSENQARKYMNAVRKRKGLYVEEKIVEHAEKQRTLSKNK
;
A
#
# COMPACT_ATOMS: atom_id res chain seq x y z
N MET A 1 11.10 11.44 -28.25
CA MET A 1 11.16 10.58 -27.04
C MET A 1 12.57 10.34 -26.48
N PRO A 2 13.61 9.89 -27.21
CA PRO A 2 14.90 9.56 -26.59
C PRO A 2 15.60 10.77 -25.96
N GLN A 3 15.43 11.96 -26.54
CA GLN A 3 15.92 13.22 -25.97
C GLN A 3 15.27 13.57 -24.63
N LEU A 4 13.96 13.32 -24.48
CA LEU A 4 13.23 13.53 -23.23
C LEU A 4 13.77 12.59 -22.15
N VAL A 5 13.88 11.29 -22.45
CA VAL A 5 14.40 10.29 -21.50
C VAL A 5 15.83 10.62 -21.08
N LYS A 6 16.69 11.04 -22.03
CA LYS A 6 18.05 11.50 -21.71
C LYS A 6 18.04 12.74 -20.83
N GLY A 7 17.20 13.73 -21.15
CA GLY A 7 17.07 14.96 -20.37
C GLY A 7 16.57 14.70 -18.95
N MET A 8 15.59 13.81 -18.80
CA MET A 8 15.08 13.40 -17.49
C MET A 8 16.16 12.66 -16.67
N LYS A 9 16.93 11.77 -17.29
CA LYS A 9 18.07 11.12 -16.60
C LYS A 9 19.10 12.15 -16.09
N LEU A 10 19.40 13.17 -16.89
CA LEU A 10 20.29 14.26 -16.48
C LEU A 10 19.68 15.10 -15.35
N LEU A 11 18.36 15.35 -15.40
CA LEU A 11 17.65 16.06 -14.34
C LEU A 11 17.72 15.31 -12.99
N ASN A 12 17.48 14.00 -12.99
CA ASN A 12 17.61 13.16 -11.79
C ASN A 12 19.05 13.08 -11.25
N GLN A 13 20.05 13.21 -12.13
CA GLN A 13 21.45 13.33 -11.69
C GLN A 13 21.77 14.72 -11.10
N ALA A 14 21.09 15.76 -11.57
CA ALA A 14 21.30 17.13 -11.13
C ALA A 14 20.56 17.44 -9.82
N ASP A 15 19.37 16.87 -9.63
CA ASP A 15 18.52 17.07 -8.46
C ASP A 15 18.17 15.73 -7.78
N PRO A 16 18.67 15.46 -6.55
CA PRO A 16 18.43 14.20 -5.85
C PRO A 16 16.99 14.03 -5.36
N CYS A 17 16.20 15.10 -5.29
CA CYS A 17 14.81 15.07 -4.84
C CYS A 17 13.85 14.68 -5.96
N VAL A 18 14.29 14.73 -7.22
CA VAL A 18 13.47 14.41 -8.38
C VAL A 18 13.48 12.90 -8.62
N GLN A 19 12.30 12.29 -8.68
CA GLN A 19 12.17 10.90 -9.10
C GLN A 19 11.36 10.80 -10.38
N ILE A 20 11.75 9.87 -11.25
CA ILE A 20 11.08 9.64 -12.53
C ILE A 20 10.50 8.25 -12.51
N LEU A 21 9.19 8.16 -12.70
CA LEU A 21 8.44 6.92 -12.77
C LEU A 21 7.84 6.78 -14.15
N ILE A 22 7.75 5.55 -14.65
CA ILE A 22 7.05 5.23 -15.89
C ILE A 22 5.77 4.50 -15.48
N GLN A 23 4.62 5.06 -15.86
CA GLN A 23 3.33 4.41 -15.65
C GLN A 23 3.09 3.35 -16.73
N GLU A 24 2.18 2.41 -16.45
CA GLU A 24 1.76 1.36 -17.41
C GLU A 24 1.13 1.95 -18.68
N THR A 25 0.54 3.14 -18.58
CA THR A 25 0.01 3.93 -19.71
C THR A 25 1.12 4.43 -20.65
N GLY A 26 2.39 4.33 -20.26
CA GLY A 26 3.54 4.88 -20.98
C GLY A 26 3.82 6.34 -20.64
N GLU A 27 3.07 6.96 -19.73
CA GLU A 27 3.34 8.33 -19.25
C GLU A 27 4.59 8.37 -18.35
N HIS A 28 5.41 9.41 -18.53
CA HIS A 28 6.52 9.70 -17.63
C HIS A 28 6.04 10.63 -16.51
N VAL A 29 6.05 10.13 -15.28
CA VAL A 29 5.68 10.89 -14.08
C VAL A 29 6.92 11.44 -13.42
N LEU A 30 6.94 12.75 -13.25
CA LEU A 30 7.96 13.48 -12.51
C LEU A 30 7.45 13.70 -11.07
N VAL A 31 8.17 13.14 -10.09
CA VAL A 31 7.88 13.34 -8.67
C VAL A 31 8.79 14.46 -8.16
N THR A 32 8.19 15.49 -7.58
CA THR A 32 8.88 16.70 -7.09
C THR A 32 8.35 17.07 -5.71
N ALA A 33 9.14 17.81 -4.93
CA ALA A 33 8.78 18.17 -3.55
C ALA A 33 7.62 19.20 -3.43
N GLY A 34 7.40 20.03 -4.45
CA GLY A 34 6.35 21.06 -4.43
C GLY A 34 6.24 21.83 -5.74
N GLU A 35 5.31 22.78 -5.80
CA GLU A 35 4.94 23.51 -7.02
C GLU A 35 6.11 24.31 -7.62
N VAL A 36 6.83 25.10 -6.81
CA VAL A 36 7.97 25.90 -7.27
C VAL A 36 9.09 25.02 -7.79
N HIS A 37 9.32 23.88 -7.12
CA HIS A 37 10.31 22.90 -7.55
C HIS A 37 9.90 22.28 -8.89
N LEU A 38 8.63 21.91 -9.06
CA LEU A 38 8.09 21.39 -10.31
C LEU A 38 8.29 22.37 -11.47
N GLN A 39 7.96 23.65 -11.29
CA GLN A 39 8.14 24.69 -12.32
C GLN A 39 9.61 24.78 -12.74
N ARG A 40 10.54 24.84 -11.78
CA ARG A 40 11.97 24.87 -12.07
C ARG A 40 12.46 23.64 -12.82
N CYS A 41 12.01 22.45 -12.42
CA CYS A 41 12.36 21.21 -13.13
C CYS A 41 11.87 21.22 -14.58
N LEU A 42 10.68 21.75 -14.83
CA LEU A 42 10.12 21.87 -16.18
C LEU A 42 10.93 22.85 -17.03
N ASP A 43 11.32 23.99 -16.48
CA ASP A 43 12.14 24.98 -17.18
C ASP A 43 13.54 24.43 -17.49
N ASP A 44 14.19 23.79 -16.51
CA ASP A 44 15.48 23.13 -16.71
C ASP A 44 15.40 22.03 -17.79
N LEU A 45 14.31 21.26 -17.83
CA LEU A 45 14.09 20.23 -18.84
C LEU A 45 13.85 20.84 -20.23
N LYS A 46 13.07 21.92 -20.34
CA LYS A 46 12.78 22.63 -21.59
C LYS A 46 13.99 23.40 -22.14
N GLU A 47 14.77 24.06 -21.29
CA GLU A 47 15.82 24.99 -21.73
C GLU A 47 17.22 24.36 -21.78
N ARG A 48 17.56 23.53 -20.79
CA ARG A 48 18.95 23.08 -20.57
C ARG A 48 19.18 21.64 -20.98
N PHE A 49 18.33 20.73 -20.51
CA PHE A 49 18.59 19.29 -20.65
C PHE A 49 18.03 18.70 -21.95
N ALA A 50 16.70 18.77 -22.14
CA ALA A 50 16.04 18.12 -23.27
C ALA A 50 15.89 19.05 -24.50
N LYS A 51 15.77 20.36 -24.29
CA LYS A 51 15.64 21.37 -25.38
C LYS A 51 14.49 21.11 -26.34
N ILE A 52 13.36 20.67 -25.80
CA ILE A 52 12.15 20.33 -26.55
C ILE A 52 10.92 20.96 -25.91
N HIS A 53 9.88 21.18 -26.72
CA HIS A 53 8.58 21.56 -26.19
C HIS A 53 7.93 20.37 -25.47
N ILE A 54 7.53 20.55 -24.21
CA ILE A 54 6.98 19.49 -23.35
C ILE A 54 5.54 19.85 -23.01
N SER A 55 4.62 18.92 -23.30
CA SER A 55 3.24 18.94 -22.81
C SER A 55 3.20 18.34 -21.40
N VAL A 56 2.68 19.10 -20.44
CA VAL A 56 2.58 18.69 -19.04
C VAL A 56 1.10 18.65 -18.66
N SER A 57 0.68 17.61 -17.94
CA SER A 57 -0.67 17.54 -17.35
C SER A 57 -0.79 18.43 -16.12
N GLU A 58 -2.00 18.54 -15.57
CA GLU A 58 -2.18 19.08 -14.21
C GLU A 58 -1.37 18.26 -13.20
N PRO A 59 -0.85 18.89 -12.12
CA PRO A 59 -0.05 18.22 -11.12
C PRO A 59 -0.89 17.22 -10.33
N ILE A 60 -0.26 16.12 -9.91
CA ILE A 60 -0.93 15.01 -9.24
C ILE A 60 -0.32 14.79 -7.88
N ILE A 61 -1.18 14.42 -6.95
CA ILE A 61 -0.79 14.18 -5.58
C ILE A 61 -0.98 12.71 -5.27
N PRO A 62 0.06 12.06 -4.71
CA PRO A 62 -0.10 10.72 -4.19
C PRO A 62 -1.06 10.75 -3.01
N PHE A 63 -2.00 9.81 -2.97
CA PHE A 63 -2.82 9.53 -1.79
C PHE A 63 -2.32 8.25 -1.13
N ARG A 64 -2.77 7.97 0.09
CA ARG A 64 -2.63 6.64 0.70
C ARG A 64 -4.00 6.09 1.01
N GLU A 65 -4.08 4.78 1.17
CA GLU A 65 -5.30 4.09 1.56
C GLU A 65 -5.13 3.54 2.98
N THR A 66 -6.16 3.65 3.80
CA THR A 66 -6.15 3.11 5.16
C THR A 66 -7.52 2.55 5.53
N ILE A 67 -7.60 1.90 6.68
CA ILE A 67 -8.86 1.47 7.28
C ILE A 67 -9.07 2.18 8.60
N THR A 68 -10.32 2.39 8.95
CA THR A 68 -10.71 2.95 10.24
C THR A 68 -11.47 1.93 11.06
N LYS A 69 -11.66 2.21 12.35
CA LYS A 69 -12.58 1.41 13.16
C LYS A 69 -14.00 1.77 12.72
N PRO A 70 -14.92 0.78 12.61
CA PRO A 70 -16.32 1.09 12.35
C PRO A 70 -16.84 2.04 13.44
N PRO A 71 -17.65 3.04 13.07
CA PRO A 71 -18.24 3.95 14.04
C PRO A 71 -19.03 3.14 15.06
N LYS A 72 -18.82 3.42 16.35
CA LYS A 72 -19.68 2.87 17.39
C LYS A 72 -21.03 3.54 17.23
N VAL A 73 -22.07 2.76 16.94
CA VAL A 73 -23.44 3.27 17.01
C VAL A 73 -23.72 3.56 18.48
N ASP A 74 -23.86 4.83 18.85
CA ASP A 74 -24.25 5.22 20.20
C ASP A 74 -25.65 4.68 20.47
N MET A 75 -25.74 3.66 21.32
CA MET A 75 -27.00 2.97 21.67
C MET A 75 -27.88 3.79 22.62
N VAL A 76 -27.93 5.12 22.47
CA VAL A 76 -28.80 5.95 23.29
C VAL A 76 -30.25 5.93 22.79
N ASN A 77 -30.47 5.62 21.50
CA ASN A 77 -31.80 5.38 20.93
C ASN A 77 -31.85 4.01 20.23
N GLU A 78 -32.54 3.04 20.84
CA GLU A 78 -32.69 1.69 20.29
C GLU A 78 -33.47 1.63 18.96
N GLU A 79 -34.32 2.62 18.67
CA GLU A 79 -35.07 2.71 17.41
C GLU A 79 -34.20 3.26 16.26
N ILE A 80 -33.40 4.30 16.51
CA ILE A 80 -32.41 4.82 15.56
C ILE A 80 -31.32 3.79 15.30
N GLY A 81 -30.87 3.08 16.35
CA GLY A 81 -29.89 2.01 16.24
C GLY A 81 -30.36 0.83 15.36
N LYS A 82 -31.66 0.57 15.23
CA LYS A 82 -32.18 -0.45 14.31
C LYS A 82 -32.08 0.02 12.85
N GLN A 83 -32.48 1.25 12.55
CA GLN A 83 -32.37 1.80 11.19
C GLN A 83 -30.91 1.95 10.75
N GLN A 84 -30.04 2.43 11.65
CA GLN A 84 -28.61 2.61 11.37
C GLN A 84 -27.87 1.26 11.29
N LYS A 85 -28.26 0.25 12.09
CA LYS A 85 -27.80 -1.14 11.88
C LYS A 85 -28.27 -1.69 10.54
N VAL A 86 -29.51 -1.44 10.12
CA VAL A 86 -30.03 -1.89 8.82
C VAL A 86 -29.30 -1.20 7.65
N ALA A 87 -28.92 0.07 7.80
CA ALA A 87 -28.10 0.82 6.84
C ALA A 87 -26.67 0.28 6.71
N VAL A 88 -25.99 0.05 7.85
CA VAL A 88 -24.65 -0.59 7.87
C VAL A 88 -24.73 -2.02 7.32
N ILE A 89 -25.80 -2.76 7.62
CA ILE A 89 -26.03 -4.11 7.07
C ILE A 89 -26.35 -4.06 5.56
N HIS A 90 -27.03 -3.02 5.04
CA HIS A 90 -27.24 -2.85 3.60
C HIS A 90 -25.95 -2.52 2.86
N GLN A 91 -25.11 -1.62 3.40
CA GLN A 91 -23.76 -1.36 2.86
C GLN A 91 -22.91 -2.65 2.85
N MET A 92 -22.88 -3.38 3.97
CA MET A 92 -22.19 -4.67 4.03
C MET A 92 -22.78 -5.74 3.10
N LYS A 93 -24.10 -5.73 2.82
CA LYS A 93 -24.75 -6.67 1.89
C LYS A 93 -24.51 -6.33 0.42
N GLU A 94 -24.54 -5.05 0.05
CA GLU A 94 -24.17 -4.63 -1.31
C GLU A 94 -22.68 -4.85 -1.57
N ASP A 95 -21.81 -4.61 -0.59
CA ASP A 95 -20.38 -4.90 -0.71
C ASP A 95 -20.08 -6.42 -0.72
N GLN A 96 -20.86 -7.24 -0.01
CA GLN A 96 -20.78 -8.71 -0.10
C GLN A 96 -21.13 -9.24 -1.50
N SER A 97 -21.97 -8.53 -2.27
CA SER A 97 -22.32 -8.93 -3.64
C SER A 97 -21.17 -8.78 -4.65
N LYS A 98 -20.09 -8.06 -4.28
CA LYS A 98 -18.86 -7.90 -5.09
C LYS A 98 -17.80 -8.98 -4.80
N ILE A 99 -18.03 -9.86 -3.82
CA ILE A 99 -17.07 -10.90 -3.43
C ILE A 99 -17.35 -12.19 -4.24
N PRO A 100 -16.36 -12.76 -4.95
CA PRO A 100 -16.58 -13.94 -5.79
C PRO A 100 -16.93 -15.21 -4.99
N GLU A 101 -17.70 -16.11 -5.64
CA GLU A 101 -18.10 -17.42 -5.11
C GLU A 101 -16.85 -18.27 -4.78
N GLY A 102 -16.51 -18.40 -3.50
CA GLY A 102 -15.34 -19.14 -3.01
C GLY A 102 -14.65 -18.53 -1.79
N ILE A 103 -14.98 -17.28 -1.44
CA ILE A 103 -14.41 -16.58 -0.29
C ILE A 103 -15.42 -16.59 0.86
N GLN A 104 -14.98 -17.07 2.03
CA GLN A 104 -15.80 -17.04 3.24
C GLN A 104 -15.43 -15.82 4.07
N VAL A 105 -16.43 -15.02 4.43
CA VAL A 105 -16.27 -13.83 5.27
C VAL A 105 -17.04 -14.05 6.57
N ASP A 106 -16.31 -14.13 7.69
CA ASP A 106 -16.91 -14.23 9.01
C ASP A 106 -17.46 -12.89 9.49
N SER A 107 -18.35 -12.95 10.48
CA SER A 107 -18.95 -11.75 11.13
C SER A 107 -17.91 -10.80 11.74
N ASP A 108 -16.73 -11.30 12.11
CA ASP A 108 -15.64 -10.49 12.66
C ASP A 108 -14.76 -9.84 11.57
N GLY A 109 -15.02 -10.15 10.30
CA GLY A 109 -14.22 -9.76 9.14
C GLY A 109 -12.92 -10.56 9.03
N LEU A 110 -12.94 -11.83 9.43
CA LEU A 110 -11.92 -12.80 9.05
C LEU A 110 -12.27 -13.30 7.65
N ILE A 111 -11.28 -13.35 6.77
CA ILE A 111 -11.47 -13.80 5.40
C ILE A 111 -10.69 -15.08 5.20
N THR A 112 -11.41 -16.13 4.83
CA THR A 112 -10.83 -17.42 4.46
C THR A 112 -10.91 -17.59 2.96
N ILE A 113 -9.73 -17.73 2.34
CA ILE A 113 -9.57 -17.97 0.91
C ILE A 113 -8.78 -19.24 0.69
N THR A 114 -9.21 -20.03 -0.28
CA THR A 114 -8.52 -21.25 -0.70
C THR A 114 -7.86 -20.99 -2.05
N THR A 115 -6.62 -21.46 -2.23
CA THR A 115 -5.91 -21.36 -3.51
C THR A 115 -6.70 -22.02 -4.64
N PRO A 116 -6.55 -21.60 -5.91
CA PRO A 116 -7.30 -22.19 -7.03
C PRO A 116 -7.12 -23.71 -7.17
N ASN A 117 -5.92 -24.22 -6.85
CA ASN A 117 -5.62 -25.64 -6.82
C ASN A 117 -6.13 -26.39 -5.57
N LYS A 118 -6.78 -25.68 -4.64
CA LYS A 118 -7.30 -26.19 -3.36
C LYS A 118 -6.26 -26.79 -2.42
N LEU A 119 -4.97 -26.50 -2.61
CA LEU A 119 -3.88 -27.08 -1.81
C LEU A 119 -3.59 -26.28 -0.53
N ALA A 120 -3.87 -24.98 -0.51
CA ALA A 120 -3.69 -24.15 0.68
C ALA A 120 -4.94 -23.34 0.99
N THR A 121 -5.19 -23.13 2.28
CA THR A 121 -6.24 -22.23 2.76
C THR A 121 -5.64 -21.23 3.74
N LEU A 122 -5.87 -19.94 3.46
CA LEU A 122 -5.37 -18.82 4.24
C LEU A 122 -6.53 -18.10 4.91
N SER A 123 -6.37 -17.75 6.18
CA SER A 123 -7.33 -16.90 6.91
C SER A 123 -6.66 -15.61 7.38
N VAL A 124 -7.07 -14.48 6.82
CA VAL A 124 -6.43 -13.17 7.01
C VAL A 124 -7.44 -12.16 7.56
N ARG A 125 -7.00 -11.35 8.51
CA ARG A 125 -7.76 -10.26 9.11
C ARG A 125 -7.00 -8.94 9.00
N ALA A 126 -7.68 -7.87 8.62
CA ALA A 126 -7.13 -6.51 8.61
C ALA A 126 -7.57 -5.72 9.86
N MET A 127 -6.64 -5.00 10.48
CA MET A 127 -6.86 -4.13 11.63
C MET A 127 -6.18 -2.77 11.44
N PRO A 128 -6.83 -1.66 11.83
CA PRO A 128 -6.21 -0.34 11.76
C PRO A 128 -5.13 -0.20 12.85
N LEU A 129 -3.95 0.30 12.48
CA LEU A 129 -2.89 0.66 13.41
C LEU A 129 -3.18 2.01 14.09
N PRO A 130 -2.78 2.20 15.35
CA PRO A 130 -2.74 3.53 15.96
C PRO A 130 -1.81 4.48 15.21
N GLU A 131 -2.15 5.76 15.16
CA GLU A 131 -1.39 6.77 14.42
C GLU A 131 0.03 6.92 14.96
N GLU A 132 0.20 6.83 16.28
CA GLU A 132 1.50 6.92 16.94
C GLU A 132 2.44 5.80 16.47
N VAL A 133 1.91 4.59 16.26
CA VAL A 133 2.69 3.47 15.73
C VAL A 133 3.09 3.73 14.29
N THR A 134 2.20 4.29 13.47
CA THR A 134 2.52 4.60 12.07
C THR A 134 3.62 5.64 11.94
N GLN A 135 3.62 6.67 12.79
CA GLN A 135 4.67 7.68 12.84
C GLN A 135 6.01 7.06 13.25
N ILE A 136 6.03 6.21 14.28
CA ILE A 136 7.23 5.49 14.72
C ILE A 136 7.80 4.60 13.60
N LEU A 137 6.93 3.96 12.80
CA LEU A 137 7.38 3.14 11.67
C LEU A 137 8.00 3.99 10.55
N GLU A 138 7.45 5.16 10.25
CA GLU A 138 7.99 6.09 9.24
C GLU A 138 9.33 6.68 9.69
N GLU A 139 9.44 7.15 10.93
CA GLU A 139 10.69 7.71 11.47
C GLU A 139 11.86 6.71 11.46
N ASN A 140 11.54 5.41 11.61
CA ASN A 140 12.53 4.34 11.68
C ASN A 140 12.63 3.51 10.39
N SER A 141 12.12 4.01 9.25
CA SER A 141 12.10 3.25 7.98
C SER A 141 13.49 2.78 7.53
N ASP A 142 14.52 3.60 7.74
CA ASP A 142 15.91 3.29 7.38
C ASP A 142 16.50 2.20 8.27
N LEU A 143 16.14 2.19 9.56
CA LEU A 143 16.53 1.13 10.50
C LEU A 143 15.87 -0.19 10.12
N ILE A 144 14.57 -0.16 9.78
CA ILE A 144 13.83 -1.35 9.34
C ILE A 144 14.43 -1.92 8.05
N ARG A 145 14.79 -1.05 7.09
CA ARG A 145 15.45 -1.47 5.86
C ARG A 145 16.81 -2.12 6.13
N SER A 146 17.61 -1.52 7.02
CA SER A 146 18.91 -2.06 7.41
C SER A 146 18.77 -3.41 8.10
N MET A 147 17.76 -3.56 8.96
CA MET A 147 17.43 -4.82 9.64
C MET A 147 17.07 -5.92 8.64
N GLU A 148 16.21 -5.64 7.66
CA GLU A 148 15.81 -6.61 6.65
C GLU A 148 16.98 -7.02 5.72
N GLN A 149 17.85 -6.08 5.37
CA GLN A 149 19.05 -6.37 4.58
C GLN A 149 19.96 -7.35 5.33
N LEU A 150 20.16 -7.14 6.64
CA LEU A 150 20.92 -8.06 7.50
C LEU A 150 20.27 -9.44 7.57
N THR A 151 18.95 -9.51 7.74
CA THR A 151 18.21 -10.78 7.75
C THR A 151 18.34 -11.54 6.42
N SER A 152 18.34 -10.82 5.30
CA SER A 152 18.51 -11.42 3.97
C SER A 152 19.93 -11.97 3.78
N SER A 153 20.96 -11.22 4.17
CA SER A 153 22.36 -11.67 4.10
C SER A 153 22.64 -12.88 5.01
N LEU A 154 21.99 -12.96 6.18
CA LEU A 154 22.08 -14.13 7.06
C LEU A 154 21.53 -15.41 6.40
N ASN A 155 20.47 -15.29 5.60
CA ASN A 155 19.91 -16.43 4.88
C ASN A 155 20.79 -16.89 3.70
N GLU A 156 21.58 -15.99 3.10
CA GLU A 156 22.47 -16.26 1.97
C GLU A 156 23.85 -16.80 2.38
N GLY A 157 24.13 -16.90 3.68
CA GLY A 157 25.33 -17.56 4.20
C GLY A 157 26.65 -16.80 3.99
N GLU A 158 26.60 -15.53 3.59
CA GLU A 158 27.79 -14.68 3.53
C GLU A 158 28.24 -14.27 4.94
N ASN A 159 29.55 -14.35 5.19
CA ASN A 159 30.18 -14.04 6.47
C ASN A 159 29.72 -12.68 7.01
N THR A 160 28.96 -12.72 8.10
CA THR A 160 28.47 -11.54 8.82
C THR A 160 29.62 -10.61 9.21
N HIS A 161 29.56 -9.39 8.70
CA HIS A 161 30.05 -8.23 9.42
C HIS A 161 29.46 -8.25 10.84
N MET A 162 30.32 -8.09 11.85
CA MET A 162 29.94 -7.93 13.24
C MET A 162 28.74 -6.99 13.34
N ILE A 163 27.61 -7.46 13.88
CA ILE A 163 26.47 -6.61 14.19
C ILE A 163 27.02 -5.46 15.02
N HIS A 164 26.96 -4.24 14.49
CA HIS A 164 27.38 -3.08 15.25
C HIS A 164 26.46 -3.04 16.48
N GLN A 165 27.02 -3.23 17.67
CA GLN A 165 26.27 -3.29 18.93
C GLN A 165 25.26 -2.13 19.06
N LYS A 166 25.64 -0.95 18.56
CA LYS A 166 24.81 0.25 18.45
C LYS A 166 23.54 0.08 17.61
N THR A 167 23.58 -0.67 16.52
CA THR A 167 22.42 -0.94 15.67
C THR A 167 21.46 -1.89 16.37
N GLN A 168 21.98 -2.90 17.07
CA GLN A 168 21.16 -3.84 17.83
C GLN A 168 20.47 -3.17 19.02
N GLU A 169 21.14 -2.26 19.73
CA GLU A 169 20.54 -1.43 20.77
C GLU A 169 19.37 -0.58 20.24
N LYS A 170 19.56 0.06 19.07
CA LYS A 170 18.48 0.83 18.41
C LYS A 170 17.29 -0.04 18.01
N ILE A 171 17.52 -1.28 17.56
CA ILE A 171 16.45 -2.24 17.22
C ILE A 171 15.65 -2.62 18.48
N TRP A 172 16.33 -2.85 19.61
CA TRP A 172 15.65 -3.13 20.88
C TRP A 172 14.90 -1.93 21.44
N GLU A 173 15.47 -0.72 21.33
CA GLU A 173 14.78 0.51 21.69
C GLU A 173 13.50 0.70 20.84
N PHE A 174 13.60 0.48 19.53
CA PHE A 174 12.48 0.53 18.61
C PHE A 174 11.40 -0.51 18.95
N LYS A 175 11.79 -1.75 19.26
CA LYS A 175 10.86 -2.78 19.74
C LYS A 175 10.12 -2.34 21.01
N GLY A 176 10.85 -1.77 21.97
CA GLY A 176 10.27 -1.24 23.21
C GLY A 176 9.25 -0.12 22.96
N LYS A 177 9.53 0.80 22.01
CA LYS A 177 8.57 1.84 21.59
C LYS A 177 7.30 1.22 21.00
N LEU A 178 7.43 0.20 20.15
CA LEU A 178 6.26 -0.50 19.58
C LEU A 178 5.40 -1.17 20.66
N GLU A 179 6.02 -1.82 21.64
CA GLU A 179 5.29 -2.47 22.75
C GLU A 179 4.53 -1.48 23.63
N GLN A 180 5.10 -0.27 23.84
CA GLN A 180 4.45 0.78 24.62
C GLN A 180 3.18 1.32 23.94
N HIS A 181 3.18 1.44 22.61
CA HIS A 181 2.04 1.99 21.87
C HIS A 181 1.01 0.94 21.45
N LEU A 182 1.42 -0.32 21.23
CA LEU A 182 0.52 -1.43 20.87
C LEU A 182 -0.13 -2.07 22.11
N THR A 183 -0.90 -1.28 22.85
CA THR A 183 -1.59 -1.73 24.06
C THR A 183 -3.04 -2.14 23.80
N GLY A 184 -3.48 -3.23 24.44
CA GLY A 184 -4.88 -3.67 24.42
C GLY A 184 -5.05 -5.19 24.21
N ARG A 185 -6.28 -5.68 24.41
CA ARG A 185 -6.60 -7.12 24.29
C ARG A 185 -6.30 -7.70 22.91
N ARG A 186 -6.46 -6.89 21.86
CA ARG A 186 -6.21 -7.31 20.47
C ARG A 186 -4.72 -7.34 20.10
N TRP A 187 -3.89 -6.57 20.80
CA TRP A 187 -2.47 -6.34 20.49
C TRP A 187 -1.51 -7.15 21.38
N ARG A 188 -2.02 -7.97 22.29
CA ARG A 188 -1.20 -8.79 23.18
C ARG A 188 -0.28 -9.71 22.38
N ASN A 189 1.01 -9.66 22.70
CA ASN A 189 2.09 -10.44 22.10
C ASN A 189 2.24 -10.27 20.57
N ILE A 190 1.63 -9.24 19.98
CA ILE A 190 1.72 -9.01 18.53
C ILE A 190 3.13 -8.60 18.12
N VAL A 191 3.83 -7.81 18.93
CA VAL A 191 5.18 -7.33 18.58
C VAL A 191 6.13 -8.48 18.35
N ASP A 192 6.10 -9.51 19.20
CA ASP A 192 6.92 -10.72 19.03
C ASP A 192 6.51 -11.56 17.82
N GLN A 193 5.29 -11.40 17.30
CA GLN A 193 4.73 -12.15 16.18
C GLN A 193 4.80 -11.38 14.84
N ILE A 194 5.44 -10.22 14.82
CA ILE A 194 5.64 -9.45 13.59
C ILE A 194 6.51 -10.28 12.65
N TRP A 195 6.01 -10.50 11.43
CA TRP A 195 6.68 -11.27 10.39
C TRP A 195 7.29 -10.36 9.32
N SER A 196 6.65 -9.26 8.95
CA SER A 196 7.19 -8.32 7.97
C SER A 196 6.57 -6.93 8.08
N PHE A 197 7.30 -5.92 7.64
CA PHE A 197 6.82 -4.55 7.45
C PHE A 197 6.54 -4.29 5.96
N GLY A 198 5.56 -3.46 5.59
CA GLY A 198 5.23 -3.24 4.19
C GLY A 198 4.69 -1.83 3.91
N PRO A 199 4.74 -1.32 2.67
CA PRO A 199 5.32 -1.95 1.47
C PRO A 199 6.86 -1.91 1.44
N ARG A 200 7.46 -2.63 0.47
CA ARG A 200 8.93 -2.70 0.23
C ARG A 200 9.75 -3.11 1.46
N LYS A 201 9.19 -3.93 2.34
CA LYS A 201 9.85 -4.42 3.56
C LYS A 201 10.27 -3.33 4.58
N CYS A 202 9.86 -2.08 4.39
CA CYS A 202 10.23 -0.96 5.29
C CYS A 202 9.11 0.08 5.47
N GLY A 203 7.88 -0.23 5.06
CA GLY A 203 6.74 0.70 5.14
C GLY A 203 5.93 0.60 6.44
N PRO A 204 4.92 1.49 6.58
CA PRO A 204 4.14 1.68 7.81
C PRO A 204 2.99 0.67 8.02
N ASN A 205 3.05 -0.50 7.36
CA ASN A 205 2.09 -1.59 7.54
C ASN A 205 2.79 -2.80 8.17
N ILE A 206 2.04 -3.60 8.93
CA ILE A 206 2.59 -4.75 9.66
C ILE A 206 1.88 -6.03 9.21
N LEU A 207 2.65 -7.08 8.95
CA LEU A 207 2.16 -8.45 8.83
C LEU A 207 2.51 -9.21 10.11
N VAL A 208 1.52 -9.86 10.71
CA VAL A 208 1.63 -10.64 11.95
C VAL A 208 1.25 -12.07 11.66
N ASN A 209 2.07 -13.02 12.13
CA ASN A 209 1.72 -14.43 12.06
C ASN A 209 1.21 -14.95 13.42
N LYS A 210 -0.06 -15.36 13.47
CA LYS A 210 -0.68 -15.99 14.65
C LYS A 210 -0.91 -17.49 14.47
N SER A 211 -0.53 -18.08 13.33
CA SER A 211 -0.66 -19.53 13.13
C SER A 211 0.16 -20.28 14.19
N GLU A 212 -0.44 -21.31 14.81
CA GLU A 212 0.23 -22.11 15.84
C GLU A 212 1.36 -22.98 15.25
N ASP A 213 1.29 -23.28 13.96
CA ASP A 213 2.17 -24.24 13.28
C ASP A 213 3.57 -23.69 12.93
N PHE A 214 3.74 -22.37 12.92
CA PHE A 214 4.99 -21.72 12.51
C PHE A 214 5.19 -20.35 13.16
N GLN A 215 6.24 -20.20 13.97
CA GLN A 215 6.62 -18.92 14.60
C GLN A 215 7.99 -18.46 14.08
N ASN A 216 7.98 -17.60 13.06
CA ASN A 216 9.13 -16.81 12.68
C ASN A 216 8.83 -15.34 12.98
N SER A 217 9.68 -14.72 13.79
CA SER A 217 9.59 -13.30 14.11
C SER A 217 10.67 -12.54 13.37
N VAL A 218 10.42 -11.27 13.05
CA VAL A 218 11.46 -10.36 12.54
C VAL A 218 12.60 -10.18 13.56
N TRP A 219 12.32 -10.34 14.86
CA TRP A 219 13.28 -10.09 15.94
C TRP A 219 14.18 -11.27 16.25
N THR A 220 13.59 -12.47 16.20
CA THR A 220 14.30 -13.72 16.42
C THR A 220 14.46 -14.33 15.04
N GLY A 221 15.65 -14.15 14.43
CA GLY A 221 16.00 -14.80 13.17
C GLY A 221 15.66 -16.31 13.19
N PRO A 222 15.65 -16.97 12.02
CA PRO A 222 15.08 -18.31 11.87
C PRO A 222 15.55 -19.26 12.99
N ALA A 223 14.62 -19.73 13.82
CA ALA A 223 14.96 -20.58 14.96
C ALA A 223 15.63 -21.89 14.48
N ASP A 224 16.73 -22.23 15.14
CA ASP A 224 17.70 -23.32 14.84
C ASP A 224 17.16 -24.76 14.96
N LYS A 225 15.85 -24.98 14.94
CA LYS A 225 15.27 -26.33 15.00
C LYS A 225 14.61 -26.69 13.67
N ALA A 226 15.44 -27.05 12.71
CA ALA A 226 15.02 -27.52 11.39
C ALA A 226 14.34 -28.90 11.47
N SER A 227 13.03 -28.93 11.73
CA SER A 227 12.19 -30.01 11.20
C SER A 227 12.01 -29.81 9.70
N LYS A 228 11.90 -30.89 8.92
CA LYS A 228 11.69 -30.81 7.45
C LYS A 228 10.43 -30.01 7.09
N GLU A 229 9.41 -30.04 7.96
CA GLU A 229 8.19 -29.25 7.84
C GLU A 229 8.46 -27.75 8.01
N ALA A 230 9.24 -27.35 9.03
CA ALA A 230 9.58 -25.95 9.26
C ALA A 230 10.38 -25.31 8.11
N SER A 231 11.16 -26.10 7.37
CA SER A 231 11.86 -25.64 6.16
C SER A 231 10.88 -25.30 5.04
N ARG A 232 9.83 -26.12 4.82
CA ARG A 232 8.82 -25.89 3.79
C ARG A 232 7.96 -24.66 4.07
N TYR A 233 7.53 -24.48 5.31
CA TYR A 233 6.81 -23.28 5.74
C TYR A 233 7.68 -22.02 5.62
N ARG A 234 9.00 -22.12 5.76
CA ARG A 234 9.92 -21.00 5.55
C ARG A 234 9.98 -20.58 4.08
N ASP A 235 10.15 -21.55 3.17
CA ASP A 235 10.26 -21.28 1.74
C ASP A 235 8.95 -20.72 1.17
N LEU A 236 7.82 -21.31 1.54
CA LEU A 236 6.49 -20.80 1.17
C LEU A 236 6.13 -19.50 1.91
N GLY A 237 6.72 -19.27 3.09
CA GLY A 237 6.53 -18.05 3.86
C GLY A 237 6.98 -16.79 3.11
N ASN A 238 8.07 -16.89 2.35
CA ASN A 238 8.52 -15.79 1.47
C ASN A 238 7.47 -15.44 0.39
N SER A 239 6.69 -16.42 -0.05
CA SER A 239 5.58 -16.22 -1.00
C SER A 239 4.42 -15.46 -0.34
N ILE A 240 4.07 -15.78 0.91
CA ILE A 240 3.06 -15.03 1.69
C ILE A 240 3.50 -13.59 1.90
N VAL A 241 4.75 -13.38 2.36
CA VAL A 241 5.30 -12.04 2.55
C VAL A 241 5.26 -11.26 1.23
N SER A 242 5.65 -11.88 0.11
CA SER A 242 5.60 -11.24 -1.21
C SER A 242 4.18 -10.84 -1.63
N GLY A 243 3.18 -11.70 -1.38
CA GLY A 243 1.77 -11.36 -1.59
C GLY A 243 1.31 -10.17 -0.76
N PHE A 244 1.71 -10.12 0.52
CA PHE A 244 1.47 -8.98 1.40
C PHE A 244 2.15 -7.68 0.93
N GLN A 245 3.41 -7.75 0.45
CA GLN A 245 4.11 -6.59 -0.11
C GLN A 245 3.39 -6.04 -1.35
N LEU A 246 2.87 -6.90 -2.22
CA LEU A 246 2.11 -6.49 -3.40
C LEU A 246 0.74 -5.88 -3.04
N ALA A 247 0.06 -6.43 -2.04
CA ALA A 247 -1.21 -5.89 -1.56
C ALA A 247 -1.06 -4.52 -0.91
N THR A 248 -0.01 -4.33 -0.08
CA THR A 248 0.27 -3.04 0.57
C THR A 248 0.80 -1.98 -0.39
N LEU A 249 1.40 -2.38 -1.52
CA LEU A 249 1.84 -1.45 -2.56
C LEU A 249 0.67 -0.91 -3.40
N SER A 250 -0.37 -1.73 -3.62
CA SER A 250 -1.50 -1.42 -4.51
C SER A 250 -2.84 -1.76 -3.84
N GLY A 251 -3.38 -0.78 -3.14
CA GLY A 251 -4.65 -0.86 -2.43
C GLY A 251 -5.87 -1.03 -3.35
N PRO A 252 -6.99 -1.55 -2.82
CA PRO A 252 -8.19 -1.84 -3.60
C PRO A 252 -9.02 -0.61 -3.99
N MET A 253 -8.83 0.56 -3.37
CA MET A 253 -9.64 1.74 -3.72
C MET A 253 -9.16 2.43 -4.98
N CYS A 254 -7.89 2.81 -5.03
CA CYS A 254 -7.32 3.67 -6.06
C CYS A 254 -5.99 3.13 -6.58
N GLU A 255 -5.60 1.90 -6.22
CA GLU A 255 -4.25 1.35 -6.45
C GLU A 255 -3.16 2.24 -5.86
N GLU A 256 -3.44 2.90 -4.73
CA GLU A 256 -2.46 3.66 -3.98
C GLU A 256 -1.90 2.79 -2.84
N PRO A 257 -0.67 3.06 -2.38
CA PRO A 257 -0.06 2.28 -1.31
C PRO A 257 -0.82 2.46 0.01
N LEU A 258 -0.97 1.34 0.73
CA LEU A 258 -1.62 1.29 2.04
C LEU A 258 -0.76 1.95 3.11
N MET A 259 -1.39 2.52 4.13
CA MET A 259 -0.73 3.08 5.30
C MET A 259 -1.53 2.78 6.57
N GLY A 260 -0.83 2.37 7.64
CA GLY A 260 -1.44 2.16 8.94
C GLY A 260 -2.33 0.93 9.04
N VAL A 261 -2.01 -0.14 8.31
CA VAL A 261 -2.78 -1.38 8.34
C VAL A 261 -1.95 -2.53 8.91
N CYS A 262 -2.53 -3.27 9.85
CA CYS A 262 -2.00 -4.51 10.39
C CYS A 262 -2.78 -5.69 9.81
N PHE A 263 -2.10 -6.60 9.13
CA PHE A 263 -2.67 -7.85 8.66
C PHE A 263 -2.25 -8.98 9.59
N VAL A 264 -3.22 -9.76 10.05
CA VAL A 264 -3.01 -10.91 10.92
C VAL A 264 -3.37 -12.16 10.13
N LEU A 265 -2.38 -13.03 9.94
CA LEU A 265 -2.59 -14.38 9.44
C LEU A 265 -2.97 -15.27 10.63
N GLU A 266 -4.24 -15.68 10.70
CA GLU A 266 -4.75 -16.50 11.81
C GLU A 266 -4.61 -17.99 11.52
N LYS A 267 -4.85 -18.41 10.28
CA LYS A 267 -4.78 -19.82 9.87
C LYS A 267 -4.03 -19.96 8.55
N TRP A 268 -3.13 -20.93 8.49
CA TRP A 268 -2.44 -21.34 7.27
C TRP A 268 -2.41 -22.87 7.17
N ASP A 269 -3.38 -23.43 6.44
CA ASP A 269 -3.46 -24.88 6.25
C ASP A 269 -2.88 -25.28 4.90
N LEU A 270 -1.94 -26.25 4.91
CA LEU A 270 -1.37 -26.91 3.72
C LEU A 270 -1.88 -28.36 3.55
N SER A 271 -2.90 -28.76 4.30
CA SER A 271 -3.32 -30.16 4.48
C SER A 271 -3.66 -30.93 3.20
N LYS A 272 -4.07 -30.26 2.11
CA LYS A 272 -4.38 -30.92 0.83
C LYS A 272 -3.18 -31.04 -0.11
N PHE A 273 -2.10 -30.29 0.14
CA PHE A 273 -0.84 -30.45 -0.56
C PHE A 273 -0.16 -31.79 -0.22
N GLU A 274 -0.36 -32.27 1.01
CA GLU A 274 0.20 -33.54 1.51
C GLU A 274 -0.38 -34.76 0.78
N GLU A 275 -1.66 -34.72 0.38
CA GLU A 275 -2.32 -35.82 -0.33
C GLU A 275 -1.85 -35.97 -1.79
N GLN A 276 -1.53 -34.86 -2.48
CA GLN A 276 -1.09 -34.91 -3.88
C GLN A 276 0.38 -35.30 -4.04
N GLY A 277 1.26 -34.84 -3.15
CA GLY A 277 2.68 -35.25 -3.15
C GLY A 277 2.86 -36.76 -2.93
N ALA A 278 1.94 -37.40 -2.20
CA ALA A 278 1.91 -38.86 -2.05
C ALA A 278 1.39 -39.59 -3.32
N SER A 279 0.56 -38.93 -4.13
CA SER A 279 -0.03 -39.52 -5.34
C SER A 279 0.87 -39.49 -6.57
N ASP A 280 1.76 -38.49 -6.68
CA ASP A 280 2.74 -38.42 -7.77
C ASP A 280 3.88 -39.43 -7.58
N LEU A 281 4.28 -39.71 -6.32
CA LEU A 281 5.23 -40.78 -5.98
C LEU A 281 4.69 -42.20 -6.27
N ALA A 282 3.37 -42.37 -6.42
CA ALA A 282 2.75 -43.66 -6.72
C ALA A 282 2.62 -43.95 -8.22
N LYS A 283 2.80 -42.96 -9.11
CA LYS A 283 2.65 -43.13 -10.57
C LYS A 283 3.94 -43.45 -11.30
N GLU A 284 5.11 -43.16 -10.71
CA GLU A 284 6.41 -43.49 -11.33
C GLU A 284 6.84 -44.96 -11.13
N GLY A 285 6.06 -45.79 -10.42
CA GLY A 285 6.42 -47.17 -10.10
C GLY A 285 5.90 -48.27 -11.05
N GLN A 286 5.24 -47.93 -12.17
CA GLN A 286 4.55 -48.93 -13.01
C GLN A 286 4.69 -48.72 -14.53
N GLU A 287 5.84 -48.31 -15.05
CA GLU A 287 6.12 -48.45 -16.49
C GLU A 287 7.58 -48.84 -16.76
N GLU A 288 7.99 -50.03 -16.34
CA GLU A 288 9.16 -50.70 -16.94
C GLU A 288 8.89 -52.21 -17.08
N ASN A 289 8.34 -52.61 -18.24
CA ASN A 289 8.65 -53.88 -18.87
C ASN A 289 8.02 -53.92 -20.27
N GLU A 290 8.79 -53.52 -21.29
CA GLU A 290 8.74 -54.21 -22.58
C GLU A 290 10.04 -53.98 -23.34
N THR A 291 10.76 -55.07 -23.54
CA THR A 291 12.04 -55.18 -24.25
C THR A 291 11.77 -55.23 -25.76
N CYS A 292 12.57 -54.53 -26.57
CA CYS A 292 12.74 -54.87 -27.98
C CYS A 292 14.18 -54.61 -28.44
N SER A 293 14.67 -55.56 -29.23
CA SER A 293 16.05 -55.91 -29.54
C SER A 293 16.50 -55.48 -30.95
N GLY A 294 17.81 -55.29 -31.11
CA GLY A 294 18.55 -55.29 -32.40
C GLY A 294 19.02 -53.88 -32.80
N GLY A 295 20.21 -53.64 -33.34
CA GLY A 295 21.36 -54.43 -33.79
C GLY A 295 22.38 -53.43 -34.38
N ASN A 296 23.68 -53.76 -34.30
CA ASN A 296 24.85 -52.94 -34.68
C ASN A 296 24.82 -52.35 -36.10
N GLU A 297 25.49 -51.20 -36.31
CA GLU A 297 26.81 -51.10 -37.00
C GLU A 297 27.33 -49.64 -37.12
N ASN A 298 28.65 -49.49 -37.02
CA ASN A 298 29.44 -48.26 -37.03
C ASN A 298 29.70 -47.70 -38.45
N GLN A 299 29.85 -46.37 -38.60
CA GLN A 299 30.97 -45.75 -39.35
C GLN A 299 31.08 -44.22 -39.16
N GLU A 300 32.31 -43.74 -39.31
CA GLU A 300 32.96 -42.56 -38.72
C GLU A 300 32.85 -41.22 -39.50
N LEU A 301 33.45 -40.17 -38.87
CA LEU A 301 33.95 -38.86 -39.35
C LEU A 301 33.01 -37.66 -39.00
N GLN A 302 33.43 -36.52 -38.43
CA GLN A 302 34.75 -35.93 -38.19
C GLN A 302 34.65 -34.74 -37.20
N ASP A 303 35.73 -34.52 -36.43
CA ASP A 303 36.26 -33.28 -35.82
C ASP A 303 35.52 -32.46 -34.75
N GLY A 304 36.24 -32.15 -33.64
CA GLY A 304 35.88 -31.01 -32.77
C GLY A 304 36.32 -30.94 -31.30
N CYS A 305 37.57 -31.25 -30.94
CA CYS A 305 38.37 -30.61 -29.85
C CYS A 305 37.89 -30.63 -28.36
N SER A 306 38.60 -31.45 -27.56
CA SER A 306 39.24 -31.16 -26.25
C SER A 306 38.44 -31.05 -24.93
N GLU A 307 38.39 -32.20 -24.27
CA GLU A 307 38.57 -32.55 -22.84
C GLU A 307 38.56 -31.46 -21.72
N ALA A 308 37.69 -31.70 -20.73
CA ALA A 308 38.04 -31.55 -19.32
C ALA A 308 37.51 -32.78 -18.53
N PHE A 309 38.44 -33.45 -17.86
CA PHE A 309 38.33 -34.68 -17.09
C PHE A 309 37.19 -34.70 -16.05
N GLU A 310 36.32 -35.71 -16.15
CA GLU A 310 35.46 -36.17 -15.05
C GLU A 310 36.27 -36.97 -14.03
N LYS A 311 36.18 -36.60 -12.75
CA LYS A 311 36.43 -37.52 -11.62
C LYS A 311 35.10 -37.79 -10.93
N ARG A 312 34.58 -39.00 -11.15
CA ARG A 312 33.54 -39.60 -10.30
C ARG A 312 34.11 -39.85 -8.91
N THR A 313 33.45 -39.30 -7.90
CA THR A 313 33.43 -39.87 -6.56
C THR A 313 31.99 -39.98 -6.10
N SER A 314 31.56 -41.22 -5.94
CA SER A 314 30.27 -41.66 -5.43
C SER A 314 30.05 -41.16 -4.01
N GLN A 315 28.89 -40.57 -3.70
CA GLN A 315 28.29 -40.66 -2.35
C GLN A 315 26.84 -40.14 -2.29
N LYS A 316 25.96 -41.08 -1.91
CA LYS A 316 24.73 -40.97 -1.10
C LYS A 316 23.59 -40.06 -1.59
N GLY A 317 22.41 -40.68 -1.71
CA GLY A 317 21.19 -40.12 -2.26
C GLY A 317 20.66 -38.90 -1.53
N GLU A 318 20.31 -37.89 -2.32
CA GLU A 318 19.46 -36.78 -1.96
C GLU A 318 18.12 -36.95 -2.69
N SER A 319 17.03 -36.97 -1.93
CA SER A 319 15.65 -36.93 -2.43
C SER A 319 15.40 -35.65 -3.24
N PRO A 320 14.51 -35.64 -4.26
CA PRO A 320 14.33 -34.49 -5.13
C PRO A 320 13.83 -33.28 -4.32
N LEU A 321 14.53 -32.16 -4.46
CA LEU A 321 14.12 -30.85 -3.94
C LEU A 321 12.76 -30.51 -4.55
N THR A 322 11.71 -30.51 -3.72
CA THR A 322 10.41 -29.91 -4.06
C THR A 322 10.63 -28.49 -4.57
N ASP A 323 10.15 -28.17 -5.78
CA ASP A 323 10.28 -26.84 -6.39
C ASP A 323 9.62 -25.75 -5.52
N CYS A 324 10.40 -25.14 -4.63
CA CYS A 324 10.00 -23.99 -3.81
C CYS A 324 9.71 -22.73 -4.66
N TYR A 325 10.06 -22.77 -5.95
CA TYR A 325 9.78 -21.76 -6.96
C TYR A 325 8.81 -22.25 -8.05
N GLY A 326 7.95 -23.21 -7.70
CA GLY A 326 6.96 -23.78 -8.61
C GLY A 326 5.68 -22.93 -8.76
N PRO A 327 4.74 -23.35 -9.63
CA PRO A 327 3.47 -22.64 -9.87
C PRO A 327 2.62 -22.43 -8.59
N PHE A 328 2.82 -23.26 -7.57
CA PHE A 328 2.15 -23.14 -6.29
C PHE A 328 2.55 -21.88 -5.50
N SER A 329 3.83 -21.49 -5.53
CA SER A 329 4.28 -20.26 -4.84
C SER A 329 3.64 -19.02 -5.46
N GLY A 330 3.53 -18.97 -6.79
CA GLY A 330 2.82 -17.93 -7.52
C GLY A 330 1.33 -17.86 -7.16
N GLN A 331 0.66 -19.00 -7.05
CA GLN A 331 -0.74 -19.06 -6.62
C GLN A 331 -0.91 -18.60 -5.17
N LEU A 332 0.04 -18.93 -4.28
CA LEU A 332 0.03 -18.49 -2.89
C LEU A 332 0.20 -16.97 -2.77
N ILE A 333 1.10 -16.38 -3.57
CA ILE A 333 1.29 -14.92 -3.66
C ILE A 333 -0.02 -14.23 -4.08
N ALA A 334 -0.66 -14.72 -5.15
CA ALA A 334 -1.91 -14.15 -5.65
C ALA A 334 -3.04 -14.28 -4.61
N THR A 335 -3.16 -15.45 -3.99
CA THR A 335 -4.19 -15.74 -2.98
C THR A 335 -4.01 -14.85 -1.74
N MET A 336 -2.77 -14.67 -1.26
CA MET A 336 -2.50 -13.76 -0.14
C MET A 336 -2.78 -12.31 -0.51
N LYS A 337 -2.42 -11.88 -1.72
CA LYS A 337 -2.70 -10.53 -2.21
C LYS A 337 -4.21 -10.24 -2.24
N GLU A 338 -5.00 -11.19 -2.75
CA GLU A 338 -6.46 -11.11 -2.78
C GLU A 338 -7.05 -11.12 -1.37
N ALA A 339 -6.60 -12.02 -0.49
CA ALA A 339 -7.03 -12.08 0.90
C ALA A 339 -6.88 -10.72 1.61
N CYS A 340 -5.71 -10.07 1.46
CA CYS A 340 -5.46 -8.75 2.02
C CYS A 340 -6.41 -7.68 1.44
N ARG A 341 -6.67 -7.71 0.12
CA ARG A 341 -7.57 -6.75 -0.53
C ARG A 341 -9.01 -6.88 -0.05
N TYR A 342 -9.54 -8.10 0.00
CA TYR A 342 -10.87 -8.34 0.54
C TYR A 342 -10.93 -7.98 2.03
N ALA A 343 -9.87 -8.27 2.80
CA ALA A 343 -9.83 -7.97 4.23
C ALA A 343 -9.91 -6.47 4.49
N LEU A 344 -9.34 -5.67 3.59
CA LEU A 344 -9.49 -4.22 3.59
C LEU A 344 -10.91 -3.80 3.20
N GLN A 345 -11.51 -4.44 2.19
CA GLN A 345 -12.85 -4.11 1.68
C GLN A 345 -13.96 -4.33 2.72
N VAL A 346 -13.82 -5.36 3.57
CA VAL A 346 -14.78 -5.65 4.65
C VAL A 346 -14.73 -4.60 5.78
N LYS A 347 -13.66 -3.81 5.86
CA LYS A 347 -13.49 -2.74 6.86
C LYS A 347 -13.82 -1.38 6.22
N PRO A 348 -14.21 -0.37 7.02
CA PRO A 348 -14.47 0.97 6.49
C PRO A 348 -13.15 1.60 6.02
N GLN A 349 -13.01 1.70 4.70
CA GLN A 349 -11.83 2.24 4.03
C GLN A 349 -11.85 3.77 4.02
N ARG A 350 -10.67 4.39 4.12
CA ARG A 350 -10.50 5.84 4.02
C ARG A 350 -9.28 6.17 3.18
N LEU A 351 -9.32 7.32 2.51
CA LEU A 351 -8.15 7.91 1.88
C LEU A 351 -7.39 8.74 2.91
N MET A 352 -6.07 8.74 2.83
CA MET A 352 -5.22 9.69 3.52
C MET A 352 -4.66 10.69 2.53
N ALA A 353 -4.77 11.98 2.87
CA ALA A 353 -4.20 13.08 2.12
C ALA A 353 -2.84 13.47 2.70
N ALA A 354 -1.94 13.90 1.83
CA ALA A 354 -0.72 14.56 2.26
C ALA A 354 -1.06 15.96 2.78
N MET A 355 -0.47 16.36 3.89
CA MET A 355 -0.67 17.67 4.51
C MET A 355 0.64 18.49 4.49
N TYR A 356 0.53 19.76 4.13
CA TYR A 356 1.58 20.75 4.30
C TYR A 356 1.43 21.48 5.63
N THR A 357 2.53 21.62 6.37
CA THR A 357 2.65 22.69 7.35
C THR A 357 2.95 23.97 6.61
N CYS A 358 2.18 25.01 6.93
CA CYS A 358 2.32 26.34 6.38
C CYS A 358 2.71 27.33 7.47
N ASP A 359 3.89 27.92 7.33
CA ASP A 359 4.32 29.04 8.15
C ASP A 359 4.07 30.33 7.36
N ILE A 360 3.13 31.15 7.85
CA ILE A 360 2.73 32.39 7.20
C ILE A 360 3.22 33.55 8.06
N MET A 361 4.07 34.38 7.47
CA MET A 361 4.45 35.67 8.06
C MET A 361 3.52 36.75 7.49
N ALA A 362 2.83 37.48 8.36
CA ALA A 362 1.87 38.51 7.98
C ALA A 362 1.84 39.68 8.98
N THR A 363 1.49 40.88 8.53
CA THR A 363 1.20 42.02 9.41
C THR A 363 -0.21 41.93 10.00
N GLY A 364 -0.43 42.60 11.13
CA GLY A 364 -1.74 42.65 11.81
C GLY A 364 -2.91 43.09 10.91
N ASP A 365 -2.66 44.02 9.97
CA ASP A 365 -3.68 44.58 9.08
C ASP A 365 -4.24 43.58 8.06
N VAL A 366 -3.48 42.53 7.72
CA VAL A 366 -3.84 41.58 6.65
C VAL A 366 -4.27 40.21 7.17
N LEU A 367 -4.25 39.99 8.49
CA LEU A 367 -4.61 38.71 9.12
C LEU A 367 -5.98 38.19 8.67
N GLY A 368 -7.01 39.05 8.67
CA GLY A 368 -8.36 38.66 8.25
C GLY A 368 -8.42 38.12 6.82
N ARG A 369 -7.57 38.63 5.91
CA ARG A 369 -7.50 38.14 4.52
C ARG A 369 -6.76 36.81 4.42
N VAL A 370 -5.74 36.61 5.25
CA VAL A 370 -5.01 35.34 5.33
C VAL A 370 -5.94 34.22 5.80
N TYR A 371 -6.70 34.45 6.88
CA TYR A 371 -7.68 33.49 7.38
C TYR A 371 -8.75 33.15 6.33
N ALA A 372 -9.24 34.14 5.58
CA ALA A 372 -10.20 33.89 4.51
C ALA A 372 -9.66 32.98 3.39
N VAL A 373 -8.37 33.10 3.04
CA VAL A 373 -7.75 32.23 2.02
C VAL A 373 -7.48 30.83 2.59
N LEU A 374 -7.06 30.73 3.85
CA LEU A 374 -6.87 29.45 4.54
C LEU A 374 -8.18 28.66 4.64
N SER A 375 -9.25 29.28 5.15
CA SER A 375 -10.55 28.60 5.33
C SER A 375 -11.17 28.16 4.00
N LYS A 376 -10.96 28.91 2.92
CA LYS A 376 -11.44 28.53 1.57
C LYS A 376 -10.80 27.23 1.07
N ARG A 377 -9.57 26.92 1.50
CA ARG A 377 -8.80 25.74 1.09
C ARG A 377 -8.69 24.69 2.21
N GLU A 378 -9.62 24.72 3.16
CA GLU A 378 -9.69 23.79 4.29
C GLU A 378 -8.43 23.79 5.19
N GLY A 379 -7.70 24.92 5.22
CA GLY A 379 -6.57 25.12 6.10
C GLY A 379 -7.00 25.26 7.55
N ARG A 380 -6.33 24.56 8.46
CA ARG A 380 -6.55 24.64 9.92
C ARG A 380 -5.38 25.36 10.57
N VAL A 381 -5.67 26.36 11.38
CA VAL A 381 -4.64 27.11 12.12
C VAL A 381 -4.31 26.34 13.39
N LEU A 382 -3.03 26.04 13.60
CA LEU A 382 -2.55 25.39 14.82
C LEU A 382 -2.17 26.42 15.88
N GLN A 383 -1.41 27.43 15.46
CA GLN A 383 -0.83 28.39 16.38
C GLN A 383 -0.66 29.75 15.70
N GLU A 384 -0.85 30.81 16.47
CA GLU A 384 -0.57 32.20 16.10
C GLU A 384 0.36 32.79 17.15
N GLU A 385 1.54 33.25 16.73
CA GLU A 385 2.52 33.90 17.59
C GLU A 385 2.91 35.26 17.01
N MET A 386 2.95 36.29 17.84
CA MET A 386 3.52 37.59 17.46
C MET A 386 5.04 37.56 17.69
N LYS A 387 5.82 37.94 16.68
CA LYS A 387 7.28 37.98 16.80
C LYS A 387 7.71 39.20 17.61
N GLU A 388 8.27 38.96 18.80
CA GLU A 388 8.75 40.02 19.69
C GLU A 388 9.68 41.01 18.97
N GLY A 389 9.38 42.30 19.09
CA GLY A 389 10.14 43.38 18.46
C GLY A 389 9.72 43.75 17.03
N THR A 390 8.72 43.08 16.44
CA THR A 390 8.16 43.42 15.12
C THR A 390 6.64 43.30 15.09
N ASP A 391 5.95 44.06 14.22
CA ASP A 391 4.48 43.93 14.02
C ASP A 391 4.09 42.76 13.10
N MET A 392 4.90 41.70 13.11
CA MET A 392 4.73 40.51 12.28
C MET A 392 4.20 39.35 13.13
N PHE A 393 3.14 38.73 12.63
CA PHE A 393 2.58 37.49 13.14
C PHE A 393 3.11 36.31 12.34
N ILE A 394 3.44 35.25 13.05
CA ILE A 394 3.79 33.95 12.49
C ILE A 394 2.59 33.04 12.77
N ILE A 395 1.89 32.68 11.72
CA ILE A 395 0.76 31.75 11.77
C ILE A 395 1.25 30.39 11.29
N LYS A 396 1.17 29.38 12.15
CA LYS A 396 1.39 27.98 11.79
C LYS A 396 0.05 27.33 11.48
N ALA A 397 -0.13 26.87 10.25
CA ALA A 397 -1.34 26.21 9.79
C ALA A 397 -1.01 24.89 9.10
N VAL A 398 -2.01 24.01 8.98
CA VAL A 398 -1.95 22.78 8.20
C VAL A 398 -2.91 22.90 7.03
N LEU A 399 -2.45 22.54 5.83
CA LEU A 399 -3.20 22.66 4.58
C LEU A 399 -3.07 21.36 3.77
N PRO A 400 -4.17 20.80 3.22
CA PRO A 400 -4.08 19.66 2.32
C PRO A 400 -3.27 20.00 1.05
N VAL A 401 -2.36 19.12 0.65
CA VAL A 401 -1.55 19.32 -0.56
C VAL A 401 -2.44 19.46 -1.80
N ALA A 402 -3.57 18.75 -1.84
CA ALA A 402 -4.60 18.83 -2.89
C ALA A 402 -5.08 20.25 -3.18
N GLU A 403 -5.28 21.02 -2.12
CA GLU A 403 -5.82 22.37 -2.20
C GLU A 403 -4.71 23.43 -2.10
N SER A 404 -3.43 23.04 -2.14
CA SER A 404 -2.29 23.95 -1.98
C SER A 404 -1.81 24.64 -3.26
N PHE A 405 -2.19 24.12 -4.44
CA PHE A 405 -1.73 24.69 -5.72
C PHE A 405 -2.22 26.12 -5.92
N GLY A 406 -1.29 27.04 -6.21
CA GLY A 406 -1.56 28.47 -6.33
C GLY A 406 -1.95 29.17 -5.02
N PHE A 407 -1.79 28.52 -3.86
CA PHE A 407 -2.06 29.12 -2.55
C PHE A 407 -1.13 30.30 -2.25
N ALA A 408 0.16 30.16 -2.55
CA ALA A 408 1.15 31.21 -2.30
C ALA A 408 0.83 32.48 -3.10
N ASP A 409 0.40 32.33 -4.35
CA ASP A 409 0.03 33.43 -5.22
C ASP A 409 -1.31 34.06 -4.81
N GLU A 410 -2.29 33.26 -4.38
CA GLU A 410 -3.57 33.79 -3.89
C GLU A 410 -3.38 34.63 -2.62
N ILE A 411 -2.56 34.17 -1.66
CA ILE A 411 -2.24 34.96 -0.46
C ILE A 411 -1.56 36.25 -0.85
N ARG A 412 -0.47 36.19 -1.64
CA ARG A 412 0.28 37.38 -2.04
C ARG A 412 -0.60 38.41 -2.75
N LYS A 413 -1.49 37.95 -3.63
CA LYS A 413 -2.42 38.83 -4.36
C LYS A 413 -3.44 39.51 -3.44
N ARG A 414 -3.97 38.80 -2.44
CA ARG A 414 -4.96 39.38 -1.50
C ARG A 414 -4.33 40.28 -0.43
N THR A 415 -3.09 40.03 -0.05
CA THR A 415 -2.37 40.81 0.96
C THR A 415 -1.45 41.87 0.36
N SER A 416 -1.48 42.06 -0.96
CA SER A 416 -0.58 42.98 -1.69
C SER A 416 0.90 42.72 -1.40
N GLY A 417 1.26 41.45 -1.16
CA GLY A 417 2.63 41.01 -0.84
C GLY A 417 3.05 41.16 0.62
N LEU A 418 2.17 41.65 1.51
CA LEU A 418 2.45 41.80 2.94
C LEU A 418 2.40 40.49 3.72
N ALA A 419 1.92 39.41 3.10
CA ALA A 419 2.00 38.07 3.64
C ALA A 419 2.70 37.12 2.69
N SER A 420 3.57 36.27 3.24
CA SER A 420 4.30 35.25 2.49
C SER A 420 4.18 33.89 3.19
N PRO A 421 3.54 32.89 2.56
CA PRO A 421 3.51 31.53 3.09
C PRO A 421 4.76 30.74 2.69
N GLN A 422 5.22 29.87 3.58
CA GLN A 422 6.16 28.80 3.28
C GLN A 422 5.44 27.47 3.48
N LEU A 423 5.56 26.54 2.53
CA LEU A 423 4.90 25.24 2.55
C LEU A 423 5.95 24.14 2.68
N VAL A 424 5.80 23.27 3.67
CA VAL A 424 6.68 22.12 3.90
C VAL A 424 5.83 20.88 4.17
N PHE A 425 6.19 19.74 3.56
CA PHE A 425 5.51 18.46 3.83
C PHE A 425 5.59 18.12 5.32
N SER A 426 4.44 17.78 5.90
CA SER A 426 4.32 17.47 7.32
C SER A 426 4.09 15.98 7.55
N HIS A 427 2.90 15.49 7.19
CA HIS A 427 2.46 14.12 7.48
C HIS A 427 1.28 13.73 6.58
N TRP A 428 0.86 12.48 6.69
CA TRP A 428 -0.35 11.95 6.08
C TRP A 428 -1.50 11.97 7.08
N GLU A 429 -2.65 12.47 6.66
CA GLU A 429 -3.84 12.57 7.52
C GLU A 429 -5.04 11.87 6.88
N ILE A 430 -5.83 11.17 7.69
CA ILE A 430 -7.05 10.51 7.25
C ILE A 430 -8.10 11.57 6.88
N ILE A 431 -8.66 11.47 5.68
CA ILE A 431 -9.79 12.31 5.30
C ILE A 431 -11.02 11.86 6.11
N PRO A 432 -11.67 12.76 6.86
CA PRO A 432 -12.78 12.37 7.75
C PRO A 432 -14.01 11.92 6.97
N SER A 433 -14.22 12.48 5.78
CA SER A 433 -15.33 12.10 4.89
C SER A 433 -15.15 10.69 4.34
N ASP A 434 -16.21 9.89 4.39
CA ASP A 434 -16.22 8.54 3.82
C ASP A 434 -16.43 8.62 2.29
N PRO A 435 -15.49 8.14 1.45
CA PRO A 435 -15.62 8.15 -0.01
C PRO A 435 -16.88 7.46 -0.55
N PHE A 436 -17.42 6.48 0.18
CA PHE A 436 -18.59 5.70 -0.19
C PHE A 436 -19.85 6.11 0.59
N TRP A 437 -19.82 7.26 1.27
CA TRP A 437 -20.98 7.76 2.01
C TRP A 437 -22.18 7.96 1.07
N VAL A 438 -23.31 7.42 1.50
CA VAL A 438 -24.63 7.62 0.91
C VAL A 438 -25.57 7.95 2.08
N PRO A 439 -26.47 8.94 1.95
CA PRO A 439 -27.47 9.20 2.97
C PRO A 439 -28.30 7.92 3.19
N THR A 440 -28.47 7.52 4.44
CA THR A 440 -29.21 6.29 4.79
C THR A 440 -30.35 6.54 5.75
N THR A 441 -30.26 7.59 6.57
CA THR A 441 -31.31 7.95 7.54
C THR A 441 -32.29 8.96 6.96
N GLU A 442 -33.55 8.93 7.42
CA GLU A 442 -34.57 9.89 6.98
C GLU A 442 -34.17 11.35 7.29
N GLU A 443 -33.45 11.58 8.39
CA GLU A 443 -32.88 12.89 8.76
C GLU A 443 -31.79 13.33 7.77
N GLU A 444 -30.90 12.43 7.37
CA GLU A 444 -29.90 12.69 6.33
C GLU A 444 -30.56 12.99 4.98
N TYR A 445 -31.61 12.25 4.62
CA TYR A 445 -32.38 12.53 3.40
C TYR A 445 -33.09 13.89 3.45
N LEU A 446 -33.58 14.33 4.62
CA LEU A 446 -34.17 15.65 4.79
C LEU A 446 -33.13 16.78 4.71
N HIS A 447 -31.93 16.56 5.24
CA HIS A 447 -30.85 17.57 5.24
C HIS A 447 -30.08 17.66 3.93
N PHE A 448 -29.78 16.51 3.33
CA PHE A 448 -28.93 16.43 2.14
C PHE A 448 -29.70 16.13 0.87
N GLY A 449 -31.01 15.84 0.96
CA GLY A 449 -31.82 15.37 -0.17
C GLY A 449 -31.61 13.88 -0.48
N GLU A 450 -32.37 13.35 -1.44
CA GLU A 450 -32.13 12.01 -2.02
C GLU A 450 -30.77 11.90 -2.72
N LYS A 451 -30.19 13.04 -3.10
CA LYS A 451 -28.84 13.19 -3.61
C LYS A 451 -28.18 14.28 -2.80
N ALA A 452 -27.10 13.96 -2.11
CA ALA A 452 -26.32 14.96 -1.39
C ALA A 452 -25.97 16.13 -2.33
N ASP A 453 -26.58 17.30 -2.10
CA ASP A 453 -26.36 18.50 -2.91
C ASP A 453 -24.88 18.95 -2.87
N SER A 454 -24.15 18.59 -1.81
CA SER A 454 -22.70 18.79 -1.70
C SER A 454 -21.93 17.57 -2.21
N GLU A 455 -21.08 17.76 -3.22
CA GLU A 455 -20.13 16.73 -3.66
C GLU A 455 -19.20 16.35 -2.51
N ASN A 456 -19.14 15.05 -2.21
CA ASN A 456 -18.23 14.51 -1.23
C ASN A 456 -16.77 14.64 -1.72
N GLN A 457 -15.97 15.47 -1.04
CA GLN A 457 -14.58 15.73 -1.41
C GLN A 457 -13.72 14.46 -1.46
N ALA A 458 -13.93 13.50 -0.55
CA ALA A 458 -13.22 12.23 -0.56
C ALA A 458 -13.53 11.41 -1.83
N ARG A 459 -14.79 11.43 -2.28
CA ARG A 459 -15.21 10.78 -3.53
C ARG A 459 -14.64 11.50 -4.75
N LYS A 460 -14.57 12.84 -4.73
CA LYS A 460 -13.93 13.65 -5.79
C LYS A 460 -12.46 13.28 -5.96
N TYR A 461 -11.70 13.20 -4.87
CA TYR A 461 -10.30 12.76 -4.91
C TYR A 461 -10.17 11.32 -5.42
N MET A 462 -11.01 10.40 -4.92
CA MET A 462 -11.03 9.00 -5.37
C MET A 462 -11.27 8.91 -6.89
N ASN A 463 -12.30 9.57 -7.39
CA ASN A 463 -12.67 9.56 -8.80
C ASN A 463 -11.58 10.20 -9.68
N ALA A 464 -10.94 11.28 -9.23
CA ALA A 464 -9.85 11.92 -9.95
C ALA A 464 -8.65 10.97 -10.14
N VAL A 465 -8.25 10.25 -9.07
CA VAL A 465 -7.17 9.26 -9.13
C VAL A 465 -7.56 8.09 -10.02
N ARG A 466 -8.78 7.55 -9.87
CA ARG A 466 -9.28 6.42 -10.66
C ARG A 466 -9.37 6.74 -12.15
N LYS A 467 -9.94 7.89 -12.54
CA LYS A 467 -10.03 8.33 -13.94
C LYS A 467 -8.66 8.35 -14.60
N ARG A 468 -7.66 8.87 -13.89
CA ARG A 468 -6.30 8.99 -14.41
C ARG A 468 -5.60 7.64 -14.57
N LYS A 469 -5.80 6.72 -13.62
CA LYS A 469 -5.28 5.35 -13.72
C LYS A 469 -6.07 4.48 -14.71
N GLY A 470 -7.15 4.99 -15.29
CA GLY A 470 -8.04 4.21 -16.16
C GLY A 470 -8.88 3.18 -15.40
N LEU A 471 -9.02 3.35 -14.09
CA LEU A 471 -9.87 2.50 -13.25
C LEU A 471 -11.33 2.86 -13.42
N TYR A 472 -12.21 1.89 -13.17
CA TYR A 472 -13.65 2.08 -13.28
C TYR A 472 -14.16 3.12 -12.27
N VAL A 473 -14.91 4.09 -12.76
CA VAL A 473 -15.56 5.13 -11.96
C VAL A 473 -17.07 4.99 -12.07
N GLU A 474 -17.71 4.79 -10.92
CA GLU A 474 -19.18 4.80 -10.77
C GLU A 474 -19.68 6.26 -10.82
N GLU A 475 -19.59 6.87 -11.99
CA GLU A 475 -20.25 8.13 -12.29
C GLU A 475 -21.55 7.83 -13.05
N LYS A 476 -22.68 8.31 -12.52
CA LYS A 476 -23.94 8.29 -13.24
C LYS A 476 -23.87 9.36 -14.34
N ILE A 477 -23.27 9.00 -15.48
CA ILE A 477 -23.05 9.90 -16.63
C ILE A 477 -24.38 10.43 -17.21
N VAL A 478 -25.50 9.71 -16.98
CA VAL A 478 -26.84 10.15 -17.42
C VAL A 478 -27.86 9.87 -16.33
N GLU A 479 -28.23 10.90 -15.56
CA GLU A 479 -29.29 10.78 -14.55
C GLU A 479 -30.70 11.01 -15.13
N HIS A 480 -30.82 11.74 -16.25
CA HIS A 480 -32.10 11.99 -16.91
C HIS A 480 -31.95 11.91 -18.44
N ALA A 481 -31.92 10.69 -18.98
CA ALA A 481 -31.98 10.47 -20.43
C ALA A 481 -33.25 11.11 -21.07
N GLU A 482 -34.31 11.29 -20.29
CA GLU A 482 -35.58 11.85 -20.74
C GLU A 482 -35.54 13.37 -21.00
N LYS A 483 -34.75 14.15 -20.25
CA LYS A 483 -34.67 15.61 -20.43
C LYS A 483 -33.91 16.03 -21.69
N GLN A 484 -33.09 15.16 -22.27
CA GLN A 484 -32.41 15.44 -23.56
C GLN A 484 -33.30 15.22 -24.78
N ARG A 485 -34.37 14.43 -24.68
CA ARG A 485 -35.23 14.11 -25.83
C ARG A 485 -36.21 15.23 -26.23
N THR A 486 -36.46 16.22 -25.38
CA THR A 486 -37.47 17.26 -25.63
C THR A 486 -36.91 18.60 -26.16
N LEU A 487 -35.59 18.81 -26.16
CA LEU A 487 -34.98 20.04 -26.68
C LEU A 487 -34.86 20.08 -28.22
N SER A 488 -35.08 18.97 -28.92
CA SER A 488 -35.01 18.91 -30.39
C SER A 488 -36.34 19.12 -31.11
N LYS A 489 -37.43 19.45 -30.39
CA LYS A 489 -38.79 19.55 -30.98
C LYS A 489 -39.48 20.91 -30.90
N ASN A 490 -38.74 21.99 -30.63
CA ASN A 490 -39.24 23.35 -30.84
C ASN A 490 -38.36 24.05 -31.89
N LYS A 491 -38.73 23.87 -33.16
CA LYS A 491 -38.28 24.69 -34.29
C LYS A 491 -39.44 24.91 -35.24
#